data_AF-A0A3B3TSZ1-F1
#
_entry.id   AF-A0A3B3TSZ1-F1
#
_cell.length_a   1.000
_cell.length_b   1.000
_cell.length_c   1.000
_cell.angle_alpha   90.00
_cell.angle_beta   90.00
_cell.angle_gamma   90.00
#
_symmetry.space_group_name_H-M   'P 1'
#
loop_
_entity.id
_entity.type
_entity.pdbx_description
1 polymer ?
#
loop_
_entity_poly.entity_id
_entity_poly.type
_entity_poly.pdbx_seq_one_letter_code
_entity_poly.pdbx_strand_id
1 'polypeptide(L)'
;MEQRGKIQQRIKDREKDLKLLQQEVEAINHSADNTVEDSEKIFTQLIRLLQKRSSEVKQQIRSQQETEVSRVRDLQEKLEQEITELRRKDAELEQLSHTEDHNQFLLNYPSLPALSESTHSSSINIRPLGHFEDVTAAVSELREKLQDVLRDSWTNISLMVTEVDVLLSEPEPKSRAGFLRYSCEITLDPNTTNTWLVLSEGNRKVTRTIQCQSYSRHPDRFTGWRQVLSGEGLTGRCYWEVEWSGILIYVAVAYKNMSRVGIVWLLWFLEVSGTCTLLHHIFFLPLSCS
;
A
#
# COMPACT_ATOMS: atom_id res chain seq x y z
N MET A 1 15.71 -57.51 -7.50
CA MET A 1 15.05 -56.86 -8.66
C MET A 1 13.93 -55.91 -8.25
N GLU A 2 13.11 -56.22 -7.24
CA GLU A 2 11.96 -55.39 -6.82
C GLU A 2 12.32 -53.95 -6.37
N GLN A 3 13.42 -53.76 -5.63
CA GLN A 3 13.87 -52.44 -5.20
C GLN A 3 14.27 -51.52 -6.37
N ARG A 4 14.84 -52.08 -7.44
CA ARG A 4 15.25 -51.32 -8.62
C ARG A 4 14.03 -50.75 -9.37
N GLY A 5 12.93 -51.51 -9.43
CA GLY A 5 11.67 -51.04 -10.02
C GLY A 5 11.04 -49.89 -9.23
N LYS A 6 11.04 -49.95 -7.89
CA LYS A 6 10.55 -48.87 -7.02
C LYS A 6 11.35 -47.57 -7.19
N ILE A 7 12.68 -47.68 -7.34
CA ILE A 7 13.55 -46.51 -7.58
C ILE A 7 13.27 -45.90 -8.96
N GLN A 8 13.15 -46.71 -10.01
CA GLN A 8 12.86 -46.20 -11.36
C GLN A 8 11.49 -45.50 -11.44
N GLN A 9 10.48 -46.01 -10.73
CA GLN A 9 9.18 -45.34 -10.66
C GLN A 9 9.29 -43.97 -9.97
N ARG A 10 9.99 -43.89 -8.82
CA ARG A 10 10.22 -42.61 -8.12
C ARG A 10 10.99 -41.61 -8.98
N ILE A 11 11.98 -42.06 -9.76
CA ILE A 11 12.71 -41.19 -10.69
C ILE A 11 11.73 -40.60 -11.72
N LYS A 12 10.91 -41.45 -12.34
CA LYS A 12 9.93 -41.01 -13.33
C LYS A 12 8.91 -40.01 -12.76
N ASP A 13 8.44 -40.25 -11.54
CA ASP A 13 7.52 -39.33 -10.85
C ASP A 13 8.20 -37.97 -10.59
N ARG A 14 9.46 -37.98 -10.13
CA ARG A 14 10.24 -36.75 -9.91
C ARG A 14 10.60 -36.01 -11.18
N GLU A 15 10.85 -36.71 -12.29
CA GLU A 15 11.04 -36.08 -13.61
C GLU A 15 9.76 -35.36 -14.09
N LYS A 16 8.59 -35.94 -13.78
CA LYS A 16 7.30 -35.28 -14.05
C LYS A 16 7.12 -34.03 -13.20
N ASP A 17 7.41 -34.11 -11.90
CA ASP A 17 7.36 -32.96 -10.99
C ASP A 17 8.32 -31.84 -11.44
N LEU A 18 9.54 -32.20 -11.85
CA LEU A 18 10.53 -31.26 -12.38
C LEU A 18 10.00 -30.52 -13.62
N LYS A 19 9.34 -31.24 -14.53
CA LYS A 19 8.75 -30.62 -15.72
C LYS A 19 7.61 -29.66 -15.39
N LEU A 20 6.78 -29.99 -14.40
CA LEU A 20 5.73 -29.09 -13.91
C LEU A 20 6.32 -27.81 -13.32
N LEU A 21 7.37 -27.93 -12.50
CA LEU A 21 8.06 -26.77 -11.94
C LEU A 21 8.68 -25.89 -13.03
N GLN A 22 9.25 -26.50 -14.08
CA GLN A 22 9.79 -25.73 -15.21
C GLN A 22 8.70 -24.94 -15.94
N GLN A 23 7.53 -25.55 -16.17
CA GLN A 23 6.38 -24.84 -16.77
C GLN A 23 5.88 -23.71 -15.88
N GLU A 24 5.85 -23.92 -14.57
CA GLU A 24 5.46 -22.88 -13.61
C GLU A 24 6.43 -21.69 -13.65
N VAL A 25 7.74 -21.95 -13.70
CA VAL A 25 8.76 -20.90 -13.84
C VAL A 25 8.56 -20.09 -15.13
N GLU A 26 8.30 -20.76 -16.25
CA GLU A 26 8.01 -20.09 -17.52
C GLU A 26 6.74 -19.23 -17.44
N ALA A 27 5.69 -19.74 -16.78
CA ALA A 27 4.44 -19.01 -16.58
C ALA A 27 4.61 -17.77 -15.69
N ILE A 28 5.38 -17.88 -14.59
CA ILE A 28 5.72 -16.75 -13.71
C ILE A 28 6.44 -15.67 -14.50
N ASN A 29 7.49 -16.03 -15.25
CA ASN A 29 8.28 -15.08 -16.04
C ASN A 29 7.39 -14.37 -17.07
N HIS A 30 6.59 -15.12 -17.82
CA HIS A 30 5.67 -14.53 -18.79
C HIS A 30 4.65 -13.60 -18.12
N SER A 31 4.10 -13.97 -16.97
CA SER A 31 3.14 -13.14 -16.23
C SER A 31 3.79 -11.86 -15.71
N ALA A 32 5.03 -11.95 -15.20
CA ALA A 32 5.79 -10.80 -14.73
C ALA A 32 6.09 -9.83 -15.87
N ASP A 33 6.59 -10.33 -17.00
CA ASP A 33 6.91 -9.50 -18.17
C ASP A 33 5.67 -8.78 -18.71
N ASN A 34 4.53 -9.49 -18.83
CA ASN A 34 3.26 -8.86 -19.23
C ASN A 34 2.83 -7.75 -18.25
N THR A 35 2.93 -8.02 -16.95
CA THR A 35 2.53 -7.06 -15.91
C THR A 35 3.40 -5.81 -15.96
N VAL A 36 4.71 -5.99 -16.18
CA VAL A 36 5.65 -4.88 -16.38
C VAL A 36 5.24 -4.07 -17.61
N GLU A 37 5.03 -4.71 -18.76
CA GLU A 37 4.66 -4.02 -20.00
C GLU A 37 3.36 -3.20 -19.85
N ASP A 38 2.33 -3.78 -19.24
CA ASP A 38 1.07 -3.10 -19.00
C ASP A 38 1.20 -1.94 -18.01
N SER A 39 2.01 -2.10 -16.96
CA SER A 39 2.32 -1.01 -16.02
C SER A 39 3.07 0.14 -16.71
N GLU A 40 4.05 -0.16 -17.57
CA GLU A 40 4.80 0.85 -18.34
C GLU A 40 3.90 1.63 -19.29
N LYS A 41 2.93 0.96 -19.95
CA LYS A 41 1.91 1.63 -20.77
C LYS A 41 1.09 2.61 -19.95
N ILE A 42 0.66 2.23 -18.75
CA ILE A 42 -0.11 3.11 -17.85
C ILE A 42 0.72 4.33 -17.44
N PHE A 43 1.96 4.13 -16.98
CA PHE A 43 2.85 5.23 -16.60
C PHE A 43 3.13 6.17 -17.79
N THR A 44 3.33 5.61 -18.99
CA THR A 44 3.51 6.40 -20.20
C THR A 44 2.30 7.29 -20.49
N GLN A 45 1.07 6.79 -20.32
CA GLN A 45 -0.14 7.59 -20.48
C GLN A 45 -0.23 8.73 -19.45
N LEU A 46 0.11 8.46 -18.18
CA LEU A 46 0.13 9.47 -17.12
C LEU A 46 1.16 10.58 -17.41
N ILE A 47 2.37 10.20 -17.85
CA ILE A 47 3.41 11.17 -18.24
C ILE A 47 2.91 12.07 -19.38
N ARG A 48 2.27 11.50 -20.41
CA ARG A 48 1.71 12.27 -21.53
C ARG A 48 0.63 13.25 -21.06
N LEU A 49 -0.25 12.83 -20.15
CA LEU A 49 -1.28 13.70 -19.59
C LEU A 49 -0.67 14.88 -18.81
N LEU A 50 0.35 14.63 -17.98
CA LEU A 50 1.06 15.67 -17.24
C LEU A 50 1.79 16.65 -18.18
N GLN A 51 2.46 16.14 -19.22
CA GLN A 51 3.11 16.96 -20.24
C GLN A 51 2.10 17.86 -20.99
N LYS A 52 0.92 17.31 -21.31
CA LYS A 52 -0.17 18.07 -21.92
C LYS A 52 -0.63 19.21 -21.02
N ARG A 53 -0.95 18.93 -19.75
CA ARG A 53 -1.36 19.96 -18.77
C ARG A 53 -0.28 21.02 -18.55
N SER A 54 0.98 20.62 -18.48
CA SER A 54 2.11 21.56 -18.38
C SER A 54 2.17 22.51 -19.58
N SER A 55 1.94 21.99 -20.79
CA SER A 55 1.89 22.78 -22.02
C SER A 55 0.71 23.75 -22.03
N GLU A 56 -0.47 23.32 -21.57
CA GLU A 56 -1.66 24.18 -21.43
C GLU A 56 -1.41 25.35 -20.47
N VAL A 57 -0.83 25.10 -19.29
CA VAL A 57 -0.48 26.15 -18.31
C VAL A 57 0.54 27.12 -18.91
N LYS A 58 1.59 26.62 -19.58
CA LYS A 58 2.57 27.46 -20.27
C LYS A 58 1.91 28.37 -21.31
N GLN A 59 1.00 27.83 -22.11
CA GLN A 59 0.31 28.60 -23.14
C GLN A 59 -0.59 29.69 -22.53
N GLN A 60 -1.34 29.38 -21.46
CA GLN A 60 -2.17 30.36 -20.76
C GLN A 60 -1.33 31.52 -20.19
N ILE A 61 -0.20 31.22 -19.54
CA ILE A 61 0.72 32.25 -19.03
C ILE A 61 1.22 33.14 -20.17
N ARG A 62 1.65 32.55 -21.30
CA ARG A 62 2.17 33.33 -22.44
C ARG A 62 1.09 34.18 -23.09
N SER A 63 -0.12 33.67 -23.24
CA SER A 63 -1.26 34.42 -23.77
C SER A 63 -1.59 35.61 -22.88
N GLN A 64 -1.67 35.42 -21.56
CA GLN A 64 -1.96 36.50 -20.62
C GLN A 64 -0.83 37.54 -20.60
N GLN A 65 0.42 37.08 -20.66
CA GLN A 65 1.58 37.96 -20.76
C GLN A 65 1.49 38.84 -22.01
N GLU A 66 1.20 38.27 -23.17
CA GLU A 66 1.10 39.00 -24.43
C GLU A 66 -0.03 40.04 -24.40
N THR A 67 -1.21 39.68 -23.88
CA THR A 67 -2.34 40.60 -23.72
C THR A 67 -1.99 41.78 -22.81
N GLU A 68 -1.41 41.54 -21.63
CA GLU A 68 -1.07 42.63 -20.70
C GLU A 68 0.08 43.49 -21.23
N VAL A 69 1.07 42.90 -21.89
CA VAL A 69 2.17 43.66 -22.52
C VAL A 69 1.64 44.54 -23.64
N SER A 70 0.73 44.03 -24.49
CA SER A 70 0.09 44.85 -25.53
C SER A 70 -0.67 46.02 -24.90
N ARG A 71 -1.46 45.77 -23.85
CA ARG A 71 -2.23 46.80 -23.15
C ARG A 71 -1.35 47.91 -22.58
N VAL A 72 -0.21 47.54 -21.99
CA VAL A 72 0.75 48.52 -21.46
C VAL A 72 1.43 49.28 -22.59
N ARG A 73 1.78 48.61 -23.70
CA ARG A 73 2.40 49.27 -24.87
C ARG A 73 1.47 50.30 -25.49
N ASP A 74 0.19 50.00 -25.63
CA ASP A 74 -0.79 50.94 -26.19
C ASP A 74 -0.95 52.18 -25.31
N LEU A 75 -0.87 52.03 -23.98
CA LEU A 75 -0.87 53.16 -23.04
C LEU A 75 0.42 53.97 -23.14
N GLN A 76 1.56 53.30 -23.29
CA GLN A 76 2.86 53.94 -23.48
C GLN A 76 2.87 54.80 -24.74
N GLU A 77 2.41 54.28 -25.88
CA GLU A 77 2.38 55.02 -27.14
C GLU A 77 1.49 56.27 -27.06
N LYS A 78 0.32 56.17 -26.42
CA LYS A 78 -0.55 57.33 -26.19
C LYS A 78 0.13 58.39 -25.34
N LEU A 79 0.83 57.99 -24.29
CA LEU A 79 1.54 58.92 -23.41
C LEU A 79 2.73 59.59 -24.13
N GLU A 80 3.46 58.83 -24.95
CA GLU A 80 4.56 59.37 -25.78
C GLU A 80 4.05 60.42 -26.79
N GLN A 81 2.89 60.18 -27.41
CA GLN A 81 2.21 61.15 -28.29
C GLN A 81 1.80 62.41 -27.52
N GLU A 82 1.20 62.27 -26.33
CA GLU A 82 0.79 63.39 -25.49
C GLU A 82 2.00 64.24 -25.04
N ILE A 83 3.09 63.60 -24.61
CA ILE A 83 4.34 64.29 -24.25
C ILE A 83 4.91 65.05 -25.45
N THR A 84 4.86 64.47 -26.65
CA THR A 84 5.36 65.10 -27.87
C THR A 84 4.56 66.35 -28.23
N GLU A 85 3.23 66.28 -28.15
CA GLU A 85 2.36 67.44 -28.38
C GLU A 85 2.54 68.52 -27.31
N LEU A 86 2.69 68.15 -26.03
CA LEU A 86 2.97 69.10 -24.96
C LEU A 86 4.31 69.80 -25.16
N ARG A 87 5.37 69.07 -25.53
CA ARG A 87 6.68 69.65 -25.86
C ARG A 87 6.62 70.61 -27.05
N ARG A 88 5.81 70.30 -28.07
CA ARG A 88 5.60 71.19 -29.22
C ARG A 88 4.94 72.50 -28.78
N LYS A 89 3.86 72.42 -28.00
CA LYS A 89 3.15 73.60 -27.46
C LYS A 89 4.03 74.44 -26.54
N ASP A 90 4.82 73.80 -25.68
CA ASP A 90 5.79 74.45 -24.80
C ASP A 90 6.82 75.26 -25.60
N ALA A 91 7.42 74.67 -26.64
CA ALA A 91 8.36 75.36 -27.52
C ALA A 91 7.73 76.56 -28.28
N GLU A 92 6.47 76.45 -28.71
CA GLU A 92 5.73 77.55 -29.36
C GLU A 92 5.46 78.70 -28.39
N LEU A 93 5.09 78.39 -27.15
CA LEU A 93 4.91 79.39 -26.09
C LEU A 93 6.23 80.09 -25.74
N GLU A 94 7.33 79.34 -25.69
CA GLU A 94 8.63 79.90 -25.37
C GLU A 94 9.14 80.85 -26.47
N GLN A 95 8.89 80.53 -27.74
CA GLN A 95 9.15 81.46 -28.85
C GLN A 95 8.34 82.76 -28.75
N LEU A 96 7.07 82.68 -28.36
CA LEU A 96 6.23 83.86 -28.17
C LEU A 96 6.68 84.71 -26.98
N SER A 97 7.19 84.10 -25.91
CA SER A 97 7.72 84.82 -24.74
C SER A 97 8.91 85.74 -25.09
N HIS A 98 9.66 85.40 -26.14
CA HIS A 98 10.79 86.18 -26.64
C HIS A 98 10.39 87.27 -27.66
N THR A 99 9.10 87.46 -27.96
CA THR A 99 8.64 88.50 -28.88
C THR A 99 8.58 89.85 -28.17
N GLU A 100 9.50 90.77 -28.49
CA GLU A 100 9.61 92.08 -27.84
C GLU A 100 8.51 93.09 -28.28
N ASP A 101 7.94 92.92 -29.48
CA ASP A 101 6.84 93.76 -30.00
C ASP A 101 5.48 93.25 -29.51
N HIS A 102 4.86 94.02 -28.62
CA HIS A 102 3.58 93.69 -28.00
C HIS A 102 2.42 93.64 -29.01
N ASN A 103 2.50 94.34 -30.15
CA ASN A 103 1.48 94.25 -31.20
C ASN A 103 1.58 92.92 -31.97
N GLN A 104 2.80 92.44 -32.25
CA GLN A 104 3.00 91.11 -32.86
C GLN A 104 2.58 89.99 -31.91
N PHE A 105 2.85 90.13 -30.62
CA PHE A 105 2.36 89.19 -29.61
C PHE A 105 0.82 89.07 -29.66
N LEU A 106 0.11 90.20 -29.63
CA LEU A 106 -1.36 90.21 -29.66
C LEU A 106 -1.96 89.66 -30.98
N LEU A 107 -1.25 89.79 -32.10
CA LEU A 107 -1.68 89.22 -33.38
C LEU A 107 -1.44 87.71 -33.48
N ASN A 108 -0.35 87.21 -32.89
CA ASN A 108 0.04 85.80 -32.97
C ASN A 108 -0.62 84.93 -31.89
N TYR A 109 -0.89 85.50 -30.71
CA TYR A 109 -1.46 84.79 -29.57
C TYR A 109 -2.81 84.07 -29.85
N PRO A 110 -3.78 84.66 -30.58
CA PRO A 110 -5.04 83.99 -30.92
C PRO A 110 -4.87 82.79 -31.87
N SER A 111 -3.73 82.69 -32.57
CA SER A 111 -3.42 81.59 -33.47
C SER A 111 -2.87 80.37 -32.74
N LEU A 112 -2.56 80.48 -31.44
CA LEU A 112 -2.14 79.36 -30.63
C LEU A 112 -3.30 78.37 -30.46
N PRO A 113 -3.05 77.07 -30.67
CA PRO A 113 -4.01 76.05 -30.28
C PRO A 113 -4.28 76.16 -28.78
N ALA A 114 -5.54 76.28 -28.37
CA ALA A 114 -5.90 76.29 -26.97
C ALA A 114 -5.27 75.07 -26.25
N LEU A 115 -4.75 75.28 -25.05
CA LEU A 115 -4.54 74.20 -24.08
C LEU A 115 -5.93 73.67 -23.71
N SER A 116 -6.53 72.86 -24.58
CA SER A 116 -7.64 72.01 -24.16
C SER A 116 -7.09 71.17 -23.02
N GLU A 117 -7.70 71.29 -21.83
CA GLU A 117 -7.49 70.30 -20.77
C GLU A 117 -7.60 68.94 -21.42
N SER A 118 -6.49 68.18 -21.41
CA SER A 118 -6.45 66.85 -21.99
C SER A 118 -7.63 66.07 -21.44
N THR A 119 -8.56 65.65 -22.31
CA THR A 119 -9.71 64.81 -21.94
C THR A 119 -9.24 63.48 -21.31
N HIS A 120 -7.94 63.18 -21.37
CA HIS A 120 -7.29 61.97 -20.88
C HIS A 120 -6.52 62.16 -19.56
N SER A 121 -6.75 63.24 -18.81
CA SER A 121 -6.22 63.47 -17.45
C SER A 121 -6.71 62.45 -16.38
N SER A 122 -7.06 61.23 -16.77
CA SER A 122 -7.10 60.10 -15.86
C SER A 122 -5.66 59.67 -15.59
N SER A 123 -5.16 60.00 -14.39
CA SER A 123 -3.93 59.41 -13.84
C SER A 123 -3.84 57.94 -14.23
N ILE A 124 -2.77 57.55 -14.95
CA ILE A 124 -2.59 56.17 -15.39
C ILE A 124 -2.52 55.30 -14.14
N ASN A 125 -3.64 54.64 -13.81
CA ASN A 125 -3.70 53.69 -12.72
C ASN A 125 -3.06 52.39 -13.23
N ILE A 126 -1.73 52.33 -13.12
CA ILE A 126 -1.01 51.08 -13.29
C ILE A 126 -1.34 50.26 -12.06
N ARG A 127 -2.36 49.40 -12.16
CA ARG A 127 -2.49 48.28 -11.22
C ARG A 127 -1.16 47.52 -11.28
N PRO A 128 -0.43 47.37 -10.17
CA PRO A 128 0.72 46.48 -10.13
C PRO A 128 0.24 45.12 -10.61
N LEU A 129 0.86 44.59 -11.66
CA LEU A 129 0.50 43.30 -12.21
C LEU A 129 0.73 42.28 -11.09
N GLY A 130 -0.35 41.79 -10.48
CA GLY A 130 -0.29 40.70 -9.52
C GLY A 130 0.50 39.57 -10.18
N HIS A 131 1.67 39.30 -9.63
CA HIS A 131 2.67 38.44 -10.24
C HIS A 131 2.07 37.05 -10.51
N PHE A 132 2.59 36.32 -11.50
CA PHE A 132 2.24 34.91 -11.75
C PHE A 132 2.66 33.96 -10.58
N GLU A 133 2.98 34.53 -9.42
CA GLU A 133 3.26 33.87 -8.15
C GLU A 133 2.09 32.99 -7.72
N ASP A 134 0.85 33.45 -7.87
CA ASP A 134 -0.35 32.65 -7.56
C ASP A 134 -0.44 31.39 -8.43
N VAL A 135 -0.04 31.48 -9.71
CA VAL A 135 0.02 30.32 -10.61
C VAL A 135 1.07 29.33 -10.13
N THR A 136 2.23 29.83 -9.68
CA THR A 136 3.31 29.00 -9.14
C THR A 136 2.89 28.33 -7.84
N ALA A 137 2.17 29.03 -6.95
CA ALA A 137 1.61 28.49 -5.73
C ALA A 137 0.57 27.39 -6.03
N ALA A 138 -0.35 27.63 -6.97
CA ALA A 138 -1.36 26.64 -7.37
C ALA A 138 -0.74 25.38 -8.00
N VAL A 139 0.29 25.53 -8.85
CA VAL A 139 1.02 24.39 -9.42
C VAL A 139 1.79 23.62 -8.33
N SER A 140 2.30 24.32 -7.32
CA SER A 140 2.97 23.69 -6.18
C SER A 140 1.99 22.89 -5.32
N GLU A 141 0.79 23.43 -5.06
CA GLU A 141 -0.27 22.70 -4.35
C GLU A 141 -0.70 21.44 -5.11
N LEU A 142 -0.81 21.52 -6.45
CA LEU A 142 -1.08 20.35 -7.30
C LEU A 142 0.02 19.28 -7.17
N ARG A 143 1.30 19.69 -7.10
CA ARG A 143 2.42 18.77 -6.90
C ARG A 143 2.27 17.99 -5.58
N GLU A 144 2.03 18.69 -4.48
CA GLU A 144 1.88 18.04 -3.16
C GLU A 144 0.72 17.02 -3.19
N LYS A 145 -0.44 17.40 -3.75
CA LYS A 145 -1.59 16.50 -3.91
C LYS A 145 -1.25 15.26 -4.74
N LEU A 146 -0.50 15.41 -5.83
CA LEU A 146 -0.06 14.28 -6.65
C LEU A 146 0.90 13.38 -5.88
N GLN A 147 1.84 13.95 -5.12
CA GLN A 147 2.77 13.18 -4.30
C GLN A 147 2.06 12.39 -3.20
N ASP A 148 1.03 12.96 -2.58
CA ASP A 148 0.22 12.27 -1.57
C ASP A 148 -0.51 11.06 -2.16
N VAL A 149 -1.21 11.25 -3.28
CA VAL A 149 -1.91 10.16 -3.98
C VAL A 149 -0.94 9.06 -4.40
N LEU A 150 0.24 9.42 -4.91
CA LEU A 150 1.26 8.47 -5.31
C LEU A 150 1.80 7.68 -4.11
N ARG A 151 2.07 8.33 -2.98
CA ARG A 151 2.57 7.68 -1.76
C ARG A 151 1.56 6.66 -1.22
N ASP A 152 0.30 7.05 -1.11
CA ASP A 152 -0.76 6.17 -0.57
C ASP A 152 -1.06 4.99 -1.51
N SER A 153 -1.00 5.22 -2.82
CA SER A 153 -1.20 4.16 -3.81
C SER A 153 0.01 3.22 -3.89
N TRP A 154 1.22 3.75 -3.67
CA TRP A 154 2.47 2.98 -3.74
C TRP A 154 2.54 1.89 -2.67
N THR A 155 2.05 2.15 -1.46
CA THR A 155 2.01 1.11 -0.41
C THR A 155 1.15 -0.07 -0.82
N ASN A 156 0.03 0.17 -1.49
CA ASN A 156 -0.85 -0.90 -1.97
C ASN A 156 -0.22 -1.68 -3.14
N ILE A 157 0.41 -0.99 -4.09
CA ILE A 157 1.12 -1.63 -5.20
C ILE A 157 2.28 -2.49 -4.66
N SER A 158 3.07 -1.95 -3.73
CA SER A 158 4.16 -2.67 -3.10
C SER A 158 3.69 -3.93 -2.38
N LEU A 159 2.57 -3.84 -1.64
CA LEU A 159 1.97 -5.01 -0.98
C LEU A 159 1.57 -6.09 -1.98
N MET A 160 0.89 -5.71 -3.07
CA MET A 160 0.46 -6.64 -4.12
C MET A 160 1.65 -7.33 -4.79
N VAL A 161 2.74 -6.60 -5.04
CA VAL A 161 3.98 -7.18 -5.58
C VAL A 161 4.63 -8.17 -4.60
N THR A 162 4.61 -7.87 -3.29
CA THR A 162 5.17 -8.76 -2.26
C THR A 162 4.29 -9.97 -1.93
N GLU A 163 2.97 -9.90 -2.17
CA GLU A 163 2.04 -11.03 -1.97
C GLU A 163 2.06 -12.05 -3.11
N VAL A 164 2.76 -11.77 -4.22
CA VAL A 164 3.09 -12.77 -5.26
C VAL A 164 4.22 -13.68 -4.76
N ASP A 165 3.99 -14.30 -3.60
CA ASP A 165 4.86 -15.35 -3.08
C ASP A 165 4.43 -16.68 -3.71
N VAL A 166 5.12 -17.04 -4.79
CA VAL A 166 4.80 -18.22 -5.62
C VAL A 166 5.12 -19.55 -4.92
N LEU A 167 5.56 -19.53 -3.66
CA LEU A 167 5.87 -20.73 -2.89
C LEU A 167 5.22 -20.71 -1.50
N LEU A 168 4.02 -21.29 -1.41
CA LEU A 168 3.48 -21.96 -0.22
C LEU A 168 3.04 -21.07 0.97
N SER A 169 1.79 -20.62 0.96
CA SER A 169 0.80 -20.93 2.00
C SER A 169 -0.55 -20.30 1.67
N GLU A 170 -1.64 -21.08 1.64
CA GLU A 170 -2.98 -20.48 1.77
C GLU A 170 -2.97 -19.54 2.99
N PRO A 171 -3.52 -18.32 2.89
CA PRO A 171 -3.45 -17.31 3.94
C PRO A 171 -3.91 -17.89 5.28
N GLU A 172 -3.23 -17.52 6.37
CA GLU A 172 -3.64 -17.97 7.70
C GLU A 172 -5.12 -17.61 7.95
N PRO A 173 -5.95 -18.56 8.42
CA PRO A 173 -7.35 -18.28 8.71
C PRO A 173 -7.47 -17.19 9.78
N LYS A 174 -8.17 -16.09 9.46
CA LYS A 174 -8.41 -14.97 10.39
C LYS A 174 -9.77 -15.03 11.10
N SER A 175 -10.63 -15.99 10.75
CA SER A 175 -11.98 -16.14 11.31
C SER A 175 -12.25 -17.59 11.67
N ARG A 176 -13.02 -17.85 12.75
CA ARG A 176 -13.39 -19.20 13.22
C ARG A 176 -13.92 -20.09 12.09
N ALA A 177 -14.73 -19.54 11.18
CA ALA A 177 -15.23 -20.26 10.02
C ALA A 177 -14.10 -20.74 9.08
N GLY A 178 -13.05 -19.94 8.92
CA GLY A 178 -11.83 -20.33 8.19
C GLY A 178 -11.06 -21.47 8.89
N PHE A 179 -10.94 -21.44 10.22
CA PHE A 179 -10.31 -22.51 11.00
C PHE A 179 -11.08 -23.84 10.86
N LEU A 180 -12.41 -23.79 10.89
CA LEU A 180 -13.28 -24.97 10.77
C LEU A 180 -13.14 -25.72 9.43
N ARG A 181 -12.61 -25.07 8.38
CA ARG A 181 -12.31 -25.74 7.09
C ARG A 181 -11.23 -26.82 7.25
N TYR A 182 -10.38 -26.71 8.25
CA TYR A 182 -9.32 -27.68 8.58
C TYR A 182 -9.68 -28.53 9.80
N SER A 183 -10.96 -28.59 10.18
CA SER A 183 -11.40 -29.32 11.36
C SER A 183 -11.04 -30.80 11.27
N CYS A 184 -10.47 -31.32 12.34
CA CYS A 184 -10.15 -32.73 12.51
C CYS A 184 -10.87 -33.26 13.73
N GLU A 185 -11.50 -34.42 13.59
CA GLU A 185 -12.04 -35.14 14.73
C GLU A 185 -10.91 -35.91 15.41
N ILE A 186 -10.73 -35.66 16.72
CA ILE A 186 -9.69 -36.29 17.53
C ILE A 186 -10.33 -37.21 18.56
N THR A 187 -9.83 -38.43 18.65
CA THR A 187 -10.18 -39.38 19.71
C THR A 187 -8.94 -39.74 20.51
N LEU A 188 -9.12 -39.96 21.82
CA LEU A 188 -8.01 -40.29 22.72
C LEU A 188 -7.72 -41.79 22.68
N ASP A 189 -6.44 -42.17 22.58
CA ASP A 189 -6.02 -43.56 22.52
C ASP A 189 -5.98 -44.20 23.92
N PRO A 190 -6.88 -45.15 24.24
CA PRO A 190 -6.92 -45.83 25.53
C PRO A 190 -5.65 -46.59 25.87
N ASN A 191 -4.85 -46.98 24.88
CA ASN A 191 -3.60 -47.71 25.07
C ASN A 191 -2.47 -46.80 25.56
N THR A 192 -2.59 -45.48 25.33
CA THR A 192 -1.63 -44.49 25.80
C THR A 192 -2.01 -43.92 27.17
N THR A 193 -3.32 -43.88 27.49
CA THR A 193 -3.88 -43.26 28.69
C THR A 193 -3.23 -43.71 30.00
N ASN A 194 -2.75 -42.75 30.78
CA ASN A 194 -2.24 -43.01 32.12
C ASN A 194 -3.32 -43.57 33.07
N THR A 195 -2.93 -44.38 34.06
CA THR A 195 -3.85 -45.06 34.99
C THR A 195 -4.61 -44.12 35.93
N TRP A 196 -4.23 -42.85 36.05
CA TRP A 196 -4.97 -41.84 36.84
C TRP A 196 -5.98 -41.05 36.00
N LEU A 197 -6.18 -41.42 34.74
CA LEU A 197 -7.12 -40.80 33.82
C LEU A 197 -8.21 -41.79 33.42
N VAL A 198 -9.42 -41.30 33.24
CA VAL A 198 -10.56 -42.07 32.72
C VAL A 198 -11.03 -41.43 31.42
N LEU A 199 -11.16 -42.26 30.38
CA LEU A 199 -11.77 -41.85 29.12
C LEU A 199 -13.27 -42.11 29.13
N SER A 200 -14.04 -41.17 28.60
CA SER A 200 -15.50 -41.26 28.46
C SER A 200 -15.96 -40.61 27.17
N GLU A 201 -17.28 -40.66 26.89
CA GLU A 201 -17.89 -40.02 25.71
C GLU A 201 -17.21 -40.46 24.39
N GLY A 202 -17.09 -41.78 24.18
CA GLY A 202 -16.43 -42.32 22.99
C GLY A 202 -14.96 -41.95 22.88
N ASN A 203 -14.25 -41.86 24.01
CA ASN A 203 -12.86 -41.40 24.13
C ASN A 203 -12.62 -39.95 23.70
N ARG A 204 -13.65 -39.10 23.71
CA ARG A 204 -13.50 -37.66 23.43
C ARG A 204 -13.33 -36.81 24.68
N LYS A 205 -13.50 -37.41 25.85
CA LYS A 205 -13.35 -36.74 27.15
C LYS A 205 -12.41 -37.50 28.04
N VAL A 206 -11.54 -36.76 28.73
CA VAL A 206 -10.62 -37.29 29.73
C VAL A 206 -10.85 -36.62 31.07
N THR A 207 -10.99 -37.44 32.11
CA THR A 207 -11.18 -36.96 33.48
C THR A 207 -10.07 -37.48 34.38
N ARG A 208 -9.47 -36.59 35.18
CA ARG A 208 -8.51 -36.98 36.21
C ARG A 208 -9.24 -37.56 37.40
N THR A 209 -8.85 -38.76 37.82
CA THR A 209 -9.43 -39.45 38.98
C THR A 209 -8.40 -39.63 40.09
N ILE A 210 -8.90 -39.74 41.33
CA ILE A 210 -8.10 -40.06 42.52
C ILE A 210 -7.88 -41.57 42.65
N GLN A 211 -8.64 -42.39 41.92
CA GLN A 211 -8.51 -43.85 41.96
C GLN A 211 -7.70 -44.36 40.77
N CYS A 212 -6.66 -45.15 41.04
CA CYS A 212 -5.86 -45.81 40.01
C CYS A 212 -6.72 -46.82 39.24
N GLN A 213 -6.80 -46.66 37.93
CA GLN A 213 -7.56 -47.52 37.03
C GLN A 213 -6.75 -48.78 36.68
N SER A 214 -7.44 -49.92 36.68
CA SER A 214 -6.85 -51.23 36.36
C SER A 214 -6.79 -51.46 34.84
N TYR A 215 -6.04 -50.63 34.12
CA TYR A 215 -5.80 -50.85 32.70
C TYR A 215 -4.80 -51.98 32.44
N SER A 216 -4.96 -52.68 31.31
CA SER A 216 -3.99 -53.67 30.86
C SER A 216 -2.63 -53.03 30.61
N ARG A 217 -1.57 -53.80 30.88
CA ARG A 217 -0.20 -53.37 30.58
C ARG A 217 -0.05 -53.22 29.07
N HIS A 218 0.42 -52.05 28.64
CA HIS A 218 0.67 -51.73 27.24
C HIS A 218 1.98 -50.91 27.12
N PRO A 219 2.85 -51.21 26.14
CA PRO A 219 4.13 -50.51 25.99
C PRO A 219 3.99 -49.01 25.73
N ASP A 220 2.91 -48.59 25.06
CA ASP A 220 2.63 -47.19 24.77
C ASP A 220 1.99 -46.41 25.93
N ARG A 221 1.68 -47.07 27.06
CA ARG A 221 0.97 -46.45 28.18
C ARG A 221 1.89 -45.55 28.99
N PHE A 222 1.45 -44.31 29.24
CA PHE A 222 2.18 -43.42 30.12
C PHE A 222 2.13 -43.90 31.57
N THR A 223 3.31 -44.03 32.19
CA THR A 223 3.45 -44.46 33.59
C THR A 223 3.95 -43.34 34.51
N GLY A 224 4.67 -42.36 33.97
CA GLY A 224 5.20 -41.22 34.73
C GLY A 224 4.19 -40.10 34.93
N TRP A 225 3.75 -39.45 33.85
CA TRP A 225 2.83 -38.30 33.89
C TRP A 225 1.41 -38.65 33.48
N ARG A 226 0.45 -37.86 33.97
CA ARG A 226 -0.98 -37.98 33.69
C ARG A 226 -1.30 -37.46 32.29
N GLN A 227 -0.91 -38.22 31.27
CA GLN A 227 -1.00 -37.87 29.86
C GLN A 227 -1.77 -38.94 29.07
N VAL A 228 -2.25 -38.53 27.89
CA VAL A 228 -2.90 -39.36 26.89
C VAL A 228 -2.62 -38.74 25.52
N LEU A 229 -2.45 -39.56 24.47
CA LEU A 229 -2.29 -39.11 23.09
C LEU A 229 -3.58 -39.34 22.29
N SER A 230 -3.69 -38.67 21.14
CA SER A 230 -4.70 -38.98 20.14
C SER A 230 -4.43 -40.35 19.50
N GLY A 231 -5.49 -41.03 19.06
CA GLY A 231 -5.37 -42.23 18.23
C GLY A 231 -4.95 -41.90 16.81
N GLU A 232 -5.36 -40.74 16.30
CA GLU A 232 -5.04 -40.25 14.98
C GLU A 232 -3.68 -39.55 14.96
N GLY A 233 -2.93 -39.75 13.86
CA GLY A 233 -1.76 -38.93 13.54
C GLY A 233 -2.19 -37.69 12.74
N LEU A 234 -1.71 -36.51 13.13
CA LEU A 234 -2.01 -35.26 12.43
C LEU A 234 -1.03 -35.06 11.26
N THR A 235 -1.56 -34.85 10.06
CA THR A 235 -0.77 -34.59 8.85
C THR A 235 -1.32 -33.40 8.10
N GLY A 236 -0.47 -32.43 7.73
CA GLY A 236 -0.91 -31.19 7.08
C GLY A 236 -1.46 -30.15 8.06
N ARG A 237 -2.38 -29.29 7.59
CA ARG A 237 -3.06 -28.29 8.43
C ARG A 237 -4.24 -28.95 9.14
N CYS A 238 -4.22 -28.95 10.46
CA CYS A 238 -5.28 -29.52 11.29
C CYS A 238 -5.73 -28.51 12.33
N TYR A 239 -7.03 -28.47 12.59
CA TYR A 239 -7.66 -27.66 13.62
C TYR A 239 -8.55 -28.52 14.50
N TRP A 240 -8.45 -28.33 15.82
CA TRP A 240 -9.35 -28.97 16.78
C TRP A 240 -9.61 -28.00 17.94
N GLU A 241 -10.77 -28.15 18.56
CA GLU A 241 -11.17 -27.36 19.73
C GLU A 241 -11.28 -28.31 20.93
N VAL A 242 -10.84 -27.85 22.10
CA VAL A 242 -10.92 -28.59 23.36
C VAL A 242 -11.69 -27.75 24.36
N GLU A 243 -12.76 -28.32 24.90
CA GLU A 243 -13.44 -27.80 26.07
C GLU A 243 -12.78 -28.34 27.33
N TRP A 244 -12.54 -27.49 28.32
CA TRP A 244 -11.87 -27.90 29.55
C TRP A 244 -12.48 -27.24 30.79
N SER A 245 -12.37 -27.93 31.93
CA SER A 245 -12.72 -27.41 33.24
C SER A 245 -11.74 -27.95 34.29
N GLY A 246 -11.40 -27.13 35.29
CA GLY A 246 -10.48 -27.51 36.36
C GLY A 246 -9.41 -26.45 36.64
N ILE A 247 -8.31 -26.85 37.28
CA ILE A 247 -7.24 -25.93 37.72
C ILE A 247 -6.19 -25.72 36.63
N LEU A 248 -5.83 -26.78 35.90
CA LEU A 248 -4.74 -26.76 34.93
C LEU A 248 -4.89 -27.88 33.90
N ILE A 249 -4.71 -27.56 32.63
CA ILE A 249 -4.61 -28.49 31.50
C ILE A 249 -3.42 -28.09 30.61
N TYR A 250 -2.78 -29.10 30.01
CA TYR A 250 -1.78 -28.93 28.97
C TYR A 250 -2.30 -29.58 27.68
N VAL A 251 -2.33 -28.80 26.60
CA VAL A 251 -2.65 -29.28 25.25
C VAL A 251 -1.42 -29.05 24.38
N ALA A 252 -0.98 -30.08 23.66
CA ALA A 252 0.24 -30.04 22.86
C ALA A 252 0.18 -31.03 21.69
N VAL A 253 1.02 -30.77 20.69
CA VAL A 253 1.33 -31.72 19.62
C VAL A 253 2.62 -32.44 19.98
N ALA A 254 2.61 -33.76 19.87
CA ALA A 254 3.77 -34.59 20.20
C ALA A 254 4.05 -35.60 19.08
N TYR A 255 5.32 -35.93 18.89
CA TYR A 255 5.70 -37.03 18.01
C TYR A 255 5.28 -38.36 18.62
N LYS A 256 4.78 -39.28 17.78
CA LYS A 256 4.33 -40.61 18.20
C LYS A 256 5.39 -41.37 19.01
N ASN A 257 6.67 -41.20 18.69
CA ASN A 257 7.81 -41.89 19.30
C ASN A 257 8.34 -41.26 20.62
N MET A 258 7.60 -40.33 21.24
CA MET A 258 7.99 -39.72 22.52
C MET A 258 8.14 -40.75 23.65
N SER A 259 9.05 -40.51 24.62
CA SER A 259 9.20 -41.40 25.78
C SER A 259 7.90 -41.54 26.59
N ARG A 260 7.57 -42.78 27.01
CA ARG A 260 6.40 -43.10 27.87
C ARG A 260 6.74 -43.15 29.36
N VAL A 261 8.02 -42.99 29.69
CA VAL A 261 8.60 -43.12 31.03
C VAL A 261 9.46 -41.89 31.33
N GLY A 262 9.40 -41.38 32.57
CA GLY A 262 10.19 -40.22 33.02
C GLY A 262 9.51 -38.86 32.84
N ILE A 263 10.26 -37.78 33.09
CA ILE A 263 9.80 -36.39 32.92
C ILE A 263 10.08 -35.95 31.49
N VAL A 264 9.01 -35.80 30.70
CA VAL A 264 9.12 -35.31 29.33
C VAL A 264 8.68 -33.86 29.30
N TRP A 265 9.61 -32.96 28.96
CA TRP A 265 9.27 -31.61 28.50
C TRP A 265 8.78 -31.72 27.06
N LEU A 266 7.50 -31.39 26.84
CA LEU A 266 6.98 -31.22 25.49
C LEU A 266 7.74 -30.06 24.83
N LEU A 267 8.21 -30.23 23.59
CA LEU A 267 8.96 -29.21 22.86
C LEU A 267 8.15 -27.93 22.61
N TRP A 268 6.81 -28.03 22.63
CA TRP A 268 5.87 -26.91 22.62
C TRP A 268 4.63 -27.27 23.44
N PHE A 269 4.33 -26.51 24.49
CA PHE A 269 3.09 -26.64 25.26
C PHE A 269 2.57 -25.27 25.67
N LEU A 270 1.26 -25.17 25.85
CA LEU A 270 0.63 -24.03 26.50
C LEU A 270 0.13 -24.47 27.88
N GLU A 271 0.50 -23.72 28.90
CA GLU A 271 -0.05 -23.84 30.25
C GLU A 271 -1.28 -22.95 30.36
N VAL A 272 -2.44 -23.50 30.70
CA VAL A 272 -3.67 -22.73 30.88
C VAL A 272 -4.17 -22.90 32.32
N SER A 273 -4.14 -21.82 33.10
CA SER A 273 -4.64 -21.76 34.49
C SER A 273 -5.81 -20.78 34.60
N GLY A 274 -6.98 -21.20 35.11
CA GLY A 274 -8.19 -20.37 35.27
C GLY A 274 -9.52 -21.12 35.12
N THR A 275 -10.67 -20.45 35.17
CA THR A 275 -12.00 -21.07 34.96
C THR A 275 -12.53 -20.80 33.55
N CYS A 276 -12.85 -21.88 32.81
CA CYS A 276 -13.45 -21.97 31.47
C CYS A 276 -13.00 -20.93 30.42
N THR A 277 -12.10 -21.35 29.53
CA THR A 277 -11.79 -20.64 28.28
C THR A 277 -11.81 -21.64 27.12
N LEU A 278 -12.61 -21.37 26.09
CA LEU A 278 -12.49 -22.03 24.79
C LEU A 278 -11.18 -21.60 24.16
N LEU A 279 -10.31 -22.57 23.88
CA LEU A 279 -8.99 -22.30 23.33
C LEU A 279 -8.99 -22.49 21.81
N HIS A 280 -8.58 -21.47 21.08
CA HIS A 280 -8.43 -21.48 19.62
C HIS A 280 -6.94 -21.55 19.27
N HIS A 281 -6.45 -22.68 18.72
CA HIS A 281 -5.10 -22.73 18.15
C HIS A 281 -5.03 -23.54 16.85
N ILE A 282 -4.31 -22.99 15.86
CA ILE A 282 -3.72 -23.74 14.75
C ILE A 282 -2.28 -24.03 15.13
N PHE A 283 -1.87 -25.29 15.03
CA PHE A 283 -0.45 -25.64 14.98
C PHE A 283 -0.05 -25.76 13.50
N PHE A 284 0.85 -24.88 13.05
CA PHE A 284 1.58 -25.09 11.81
C PHE A 284 2.78 -25.98 12.11
N LEU A 285 2.75 -27.23 11.65
CA LEU A 285 3.97 -28.05 11.59
C LEU A 285 4.80 -27.55 10.39
N PRO A 286 6.03 -27.06 10.59
CA PRO A 286 6.94 -26.90 9.47
C PRO A 286 7.25 -28.29 8.92
N LEU A 287 6.87 -28.52 7.66
CA LEU A 287 7.44 -29.60 6.87
C LEU A 287 8.92 -29.29 6.70
N SER A 288 9.78 -29.88 7.53
CA SER A 288 11.22 -29.93 7.28
C SER A 288 11.84 -31.20 7.90
N CYS A 289 12.04 -32.17 7.01
CA CYS A 289 13.06 -33.23 6.94
C CYS A 289 13.46 -34.02 8.20
N SER A 290 13.20 -35.34 8.14
CA SER A 290 14.23 -36.37 7.82
C SER A 290 13.56 -37.59 7.20
#